data_AF-A0A958EXR5-F1
#
_entry.id   AF-A0A958EXR5-F1
#
_cell.length_a   1.000
_cell.length_b   1.000
_cell.length_c   1.000
_cell.angle_alpha   90.00
_cell.angle_beta   90.00
_cell.angle_gamma   90.00
#
_symmetry.space_group_name_H-M   'P 1'
#
loop_
_entity.id
_entity.type
_entity.pdbx_description
1 polymer ?
#
loop_
_entity_poly.entity_id
_entity_poly.type
_entity_poly.pdbx_seq_one_letter_code
_entity_poly.pdbx_strand_id
1 'polypeptide(L)'
;MMYVRIFSRVGLMLILAVAMVACTENASGPNTSEVLNSGDLALLLAVQDDVQQLDDGGIVPLDSAYGVFSIGWNQFITPDQQEETTGSHAFAVAYDELSAIGIRRKAGGVDLGDVSISYAGNSIALSEKATRMGGFIYSLFNHPRNTTAQEIEFVGGETYQMIISGSDNFTPLTVALTAPSSAISVDSPANGDTVDAAQDLVINWSGGTTDDPVLLKIVAHDRPGGPKGRHGHKPGDRPMPHEMPGAVFVTLDNNPGTYTVTAAELQDLLGDAASQHLAVHVSQVVKSTITHDGNPYIAALRTGDRAILTIQ
;
A
#
# COMPACT_ATOMS: atom_id res chain seq x y z
N MET A 1 -80.31 -11.02 -32.82
CA MET A 1 -80.82 -9.71 -32.35
C MET A 1 -79.59 -8.83 -32.16
N MET A 2 -79.52 -7.77 -32.95
CA MET A 2 -78.32 -7.03 -33.32
C MET A 2 -78.37 -5.69 -32.60
N TYR A 3 -77.35 -5.36 -31.80
CA TYR A 3 -77.16 -4.01 -31.26
C TYR A 3 -75.75 -3.54 -31.60
N VAL A 4 -75.69 -2.57 -32.53
CA VAL A 4 -74.52 -1.77 -32.89
C VAL A 4 -74.97 -0.32 -32.89
N ARG A 5 -74.38 0.51 -32.01
CA ARG A 5 -74.14 1.98 -32.11
C ARG A 5 -73.04 2.28 -31.07
N ILE A 6 -71.80 2.66 -31.38
CA ILE A 6 -71.19 3.73 -32.18
C ILE A 6 -71.28 5.15 -31.54
N PHE A 7 -70.07 5.66 -31.25
CA PHE A 7 -69.57 7.03 -30.99
C PHE A 7 -69.95 7.83 -29.74
N SER A 8 -68.94 8.11 -28.89
CA SER A 8 -68.51 9.48 -28.61
C SER A 8 -67.02 9.52 -28.24
N ARG A 9 -66.26 10.34 -28.97
CA ARG A 9 -64.87 10.75 -28.68
C ARG A 9 -64.87 11.88 -27.62
N VAL A 10 -63.66 12.30 -27.23
CA VAL A 10 -63.29 13.42 -26.34
C VAL A 10 -63.25 13.00 -24.86
N GLY A 11 -62.16 13.12 -24.08
CA GLY A 11 -60.93 13.90 -24.26
C GLY A 11 -59.67 13.19 -23.74
N LEU A 12 -58.61 13.48 -24.49
CA LEU A 12 -57.21 13.25 -24.23
C LEU A 12 -56.77 14.08 -23.00
N MET A 13 -56.28 13.43 -21.95
CA MET A 13 -55.33 14.06 -21.02
C MET A 13 -54.20 13.07 -20.71
N LEU A 14 -53.26 13.02 -21.65
CA LEU A 14 -51.94 12.48 -21.46
C LEU A 14 -51.16 13.51 -20.61
N ILE A 15 -51.15 13.36 -19.29
CA ILE A 15 -50.22 14.11 -18.44
C ILE A 15 -48.89 13.37 -18.55
N LEU A 16 -48.12 13.78 -19.54
CA LEU A 16 -46.71 13.48 -19.71
C LEU A 16 -45.95 14.28 -18.64
N ALA A 17 -45.84 13.72 -17.43
CA ALA A 17 -44.96 14.25 -16.40
C ALA A 17 -43.51 13.84 -16.76
N VAL A 18 -42.93 14.56 -17.71
CA VAL A 18 -41.46 14.64 -17.86
C VAL A 18 -40.97 15.49 -16.70
N ALA A 19 -40.81 14.86 -15.54
CA ALA A 19 -40.03 15.43 -14.46
C ALA A 19 -38.56 15.29 -14.87
N MET A 20 -37.94 16.44 -15.07
CA MET A 20 -36.56 16.59 -15.48
C MET A 20 -35.64 15.76 -14.57
N VAL A 21 -34.81 14.96 -15.22
CA VAL A 21 -33.54 14.46 -14.71
C VAL A 21 -32.74 15.66 -14.22
N ALA A 22 -32.78 15.93 -12.93
CA ALA A 22 -31.71 16.65 -12.27
C ALA A 22 -30.65 15.59 -11.93
N CYS A 23 -29.64 15.48 -12.80
CA CYS A 23 -28.35 14.95 -12.41
C CYS A 23 -27.75 15.94 -11.40
N THR A 24 -28.17 15.86 -10.15
CA THR A 24 -27.32 16.29 -9.05
C THR A 24 -26.41 15.11 -8.77
N GLU A 25 -25.23 15.13 -9.38
CA GLU A 25 -24.06 14.42 -8.86
C GLU A 25 -23.78 14.97 -7.46
N ASN A 26 -24.54 14.51 -6.48
CA ASN A 26 -24.10 14.50 -5.10
C ASN A 26 -23.11 13.36 -5.00
N ALA A 27 -21.89 13.58 -5.51
CA ALA A 27 -20.76 12.83 -5.03
C ALA A 27 -20.70 13.13 -3.53
N SER A 28 -21.09 12.14 -2.72
CA SER A 28 -21.00 12.13 -1.26
C SER A 28 -19.52 12.14 -0.84
N GLY A 29 -18.80 13.19 -1.24
CA GLY A 29 -17.45 13.46 -0.81
C GLY A 29 -17.48 14.18 0.54
N PRO A 30 -16.53 13.92 1.44
CA PRO A 30 -16.40 14.66 2.68
C PRO A 30 -16.29 16.17 2.38
N ASN A 31 -17.06 16.99 3.10
CA ASN A 31 -17.01 18.45 2.99
C ASN A 31 -15.57 18.94 3.22
N THR A 32 -14.99 19.61 2.23
CA THR A 32 -13.56 19.98 2.13
C THR A 32 -13.10 21.09 3.09
N SER A 33 -13.76 21.31 4.22
CA SER A 33 -13.59 22.52 5.05
C SER A 33 -13.08 22.32 6.49
N GLU A 34 -12.76 21.11 6.92
CA GLU A 34 -12.07 20.93 8.22
C GLU A 34 -10.59 21.31 8.12
N VAL A 35 -9.90 21.64 9.22
CA VAL A 35 -8.47 22.03 9.30
C VAL A 35 -7.59 20.80 9.61
N LEU A 36 -6.41 20.68 8.97
CA LEU A 36 -5.61 19.44 8.89
C LEU A 36 -5.26 18.98 10.31
N ASN A 37 -5.72 17.79 10.70
CA ASN A 37 -5.01 17.05 11.73
C ASN A 37 -3.79 16.44 11.03
N SER A 38 -2.59 16.71 11.54
CA SER A 38 -1.32 16.28 10.94
C SER A 38 -1.23 14.76 10.72
N GLY A 39 -1.99 13.96 11.49
CA GLY A 39 -2.04 12.50 11.37
C GLY A 39 -2.64 12.00 10.05
N ASP A 40 -3.72 12.62 9.55
CA ASP A 40 -4.40 12.13 8.34
C ASP A 40 -3.55 12.35 7.09
N LEU A 41 -2.80 13.45 7.05
CA LEU A 41 -1.84 13.72 5.97
C LEU A 41 -0.66 12.74 6.03
N ALA A 42 -0.14 12.45 7.23
CA ALA A 42 0.93 11.48 7.40
C ALA A 42 0.49 10.07 6.95
N LEU A 43 -0.75 9.68 7.24
CA LEU A 43 -1.33 8.42 6.78
C LEU A 43 -1.43 8.35 5.25
N LEU A 44 -1.99 9.38 4.62
CA LEU A 44 -2.11 9.44 3.16
C LEU A 44 -0.74 9.30 2.49
N LEU A 45 0.25 10.05 2.96
CA LEU A 45 1.62 9.99 2.43
C LEU A 45 2.24 8.62 2.64
N ALA A 46 2.00 7.97 3.78
CA ALA A 46 2.53 6.63 4.04
C ALA A 46 1.91 5.56 3.14
N VAL A 47 0.59 5.60 2.92
CA VAL A 47 -0.07 4.67 1.99
C VAL A 47 0.38 4.93 0.56
N GLN A 48 0.53 6.20 0.16
CA GLN A 48 1.05 6.53 -1.18
C GLN A 48 2.48 6.07 -1.39
N ASP A 49 3.35 6.26 -0.39
CA ASP A 49 4.73 5.77 -0.42
C ASP A 49 4.79 4.24 -0.48
N ASP A 50 4.00 3.54 0.33
CA ASP A 50 3.87 2.07 0.29
C ASP A 50 3.42 1.58 -1.09
N VAL A 51 2.38 2.21 -1.65
CA VAL A 51 1.81 1.87 -2.95
C VAL A 51 2.83 2.14 -4.07
N GLN A 52 3.52 3.27 -4.04
CA GLN A 52 4.55 3.62 -5.03
C GLN A 52 5.74 2.67 -4.97
N GLN A 53 6.19 2.26 -3.78
CA GLN A 53 7.32 1.33 -3.68
C GLN A 53 6.98 -0.08 -4.20
N LEU A 54 5.71 -0.48 -4.12
CA LEU A 54 5.24 -1.69 -4.79
C LEU A 54 5.27 -1.56 -6.33
N ASP A 55 5.05 -0.36 -6.87
CA ASP A 55 5.20 -0.04 -8.30
C ASP A 55 6.65 -0.07 -8.73
N ASP A 56 7.52 0.63 -7.99
CA ASP A 56 8.95 0.74 -8.27
C ASP A 56 9.64 -0.63 -8.21
N GLY A 57 9.18 -1.52 -7.31
CA GLY A 57 9.62 -2.92 -7.25
C GLY A 57 9.12 -3.79 -8.41
N GLY A 58 8.36 -3.24 -9.37
CA GLY A 58 7.74 -3.98 -10.48
C GLY A 58 6.64 -4.95 -10.03
N ILE A 59 6.13 -4.78 -8.80
CA ILE A 59 5.18 -5.72 -8.20
C ILE A 59 3.74 -5.32 -8.55
N VAL A 60 3.43 -4.03 -8.50
CA VAL A 60 2.09 -3.48 -8.71
C VAL A 60 2.15 -2.49 -9.87
N PRO A 61 1.68 -2.82 -11.09
CA PRO A 61 1.59 -1.85 -12.17
C PRO A 61 0.49 -0.81 -11.86
N LEU A 62 0.86 0.29 -11.19
CA LEU A 62 -0.11 1.27 -10.69
C LEU A 62 -0.87 1.99 -11.79
N ASP A 63 -0.27 2.11 -12.96
CA ASP A 63 -0.89 2.66 -14.16
C ASP A 63 -2.12 1.85 -14.63
N SER A 64 -2.18 0.59 -14.24
CA SER A 64 -3.24 -0.34 -14.64
C SER A 64 -4.18 -0.75 -13.51
N ALA A 65 -3.88 -0.46 -12.24
CA ALA A 65 -4.67 -0.91 -11.09
C ALA A 65 -5.66 0.16 -10.54
N TYR A 66 -6.92 -0.24 -10.42
CA TYR A 66 -8.02 0.53 -9.81
C TYR A 66 -8.03 0.46 -8.28
N GLY A 67 -7.07 -0.22 -7.66
CA GLY A 67 -6.95 -0.22 -6.21
C GLY A 67 -5.89 -1.18 -5.71
N VAL A 68 -5.50 -0.99 -4.47
CA VAL A 68 -4.51 -1.81 -3.78
C VAL A 68 -5.07 -2.20 -2.41
N PHE A 69 -5.02 -3.50 -2.14
CA PHE A 69 -5.35 -4.13 -0.87
C PHE A 69 -4.08 -4.77 -0.33
N SER A 70 -3.53 -4.25 0.76
CA SER A 70 -2.23 -4.68 1.27
C SER A 70 -2.33 -5.12 2.72
N ILE A 71 -1.69 -6.24 3.04
CA ILE A 71 -1.42 -6.71 4.39
C ILE A 71 0.08 -7.01 4.46
N GLY A 72 0.75 -6.66 5.55
CA GLY A 72 2.11 -7.12 5.72
C GLY A 72 2.71 -6.97 7.11
N TRP A 73 3.93 -7.48 7.25
CA TRP A 73 4.69 -7.52 8.50
C TRP A 73 6.11 -7.05 8.25
N ASN A 74 6.73 -6.43 9.26
CA ASN A 74 8.16 -6.07 9.27
C ASN A 74 8.55 -5.25 8.04
N GLN A 75 7.98 -4.05 7.95
CA GLN A 75 8.00 -3.26 6.74
C GLN A 75 9.40 -3.02 6.13
N PHE A 76 9.42 -3.17 4.81
CA PHE A 76 10.49 -2.79 3.88
C PHE A 76 10.69 -1.25 3.76
N ILE A 77 9.76 -0.43 4.26
CA ILE A 77 9.47 0.90 3.65
C ILE A 77 9.74 2.11 4.56
N THR A 78 9.73 1.97 5.88
CA THR A 78 10.11 3.07 6.77
C THR A 78 11.52 2.85 7.35
N PRO A 79 12.59 3.37 6.70
CA PRO A 79 13.96 3.24 7.22
C PRO A 79 14.15 3.90 8.59
N ASP A 80 13.24 4.79 9.00
CA ASP A 80 13.37 5.60 10.22
C ASP A 80 12.90 4.92 11.52
N GLN A 81 12.33 3.72 11.46
CA GLN A 81 11.89 3.01 12.67
C GLN A 81 13.12 2.47 13.42
N GLN A 82 13.59 3.21 14.43
CA GLN A 82 14.75 2.84 15.28
C GLN A 82 14.55 1.54 16.09
N GLU A 83 13.31 1.07 16.26
CA GLU A 83 12.99 -0.04 17.15
C GLU A 83 12.58 -1.29 16.36
N GLU A 84 13.02 -2.46 16.82
CA GLU A 84 12.66 -3.81 16.35
C GLU A 84 11.17 -4.13 16.60
N THR A 85 10.27 -3.16 16.40
CA THR A 85 8.84 -3.43 16.53
C THR A 85 8.38 -4.13 15.27
N THR A 86 8.12 -5.43 15.43
CA THR A 86 7.45 -6.31 14.46
C THR A 86 6.02 -5.79 14.23
N GLY A 87 5.89 -4.70 13.48
CA GLY A 87 4.60 -4.07 13.22
C GLY A 87 3.92 -4.69 12.02
N SER A 88 2.70 -5.22 12.22
CA SER A 88 1.81 -5.49 11.10
C SER A 88 1.22 -4.20 10.55
N HIS A 89 0.95 -4.15 9.25
CA HIS A 89 0.22 -3.07 8.61
C HIS A 89 -0.83 -3.67 7.68
N ALA A 90 -1.92 -2.94 7.51
CA ALA A 90 -2.83 -3.22 6.43
C ALA A 90 -3.53 -1.94 5.98
N PHE A 91 -3.78 -1.85 4.69
CA PHE A 91 -4.58 -0.78 4.11
C PHE A 91 -5.38 -1.26 2.90
N ALA A 92 -6.44 -0.54 2.58
CA ALA A 92 -7.23 -0.70 1.38
C ALA A 92 -7.53 0.66 0.77
N VAL A 93 -7.36 0.75 -0.55
CA VAL A 93 -7.75 1.92 -1.34
C VAL A 93 -8.23 1.44 -2.71
N ALA A 94 -9.35 1.99 -3.18
CA ALA A 94 -9.88 1.78 -4.52
C ALA A 94 -10.14 3.13 -5.18
N TYR A 95 -10.13 3.18 -6.51
CA TYR A 95 -10.26 4.37 -7.31
C TYR A 95 -11.39 4.19 -8.33
N ASP A 96 -12.05 5.28 -8.68
CA ASP A 96 -13.12 5.34 -9.69
C ASP A 96 -12.56 5.39 -11.12
N GLU A 97 -11.36 5.97 -11.29
CA GLU A 97 -10.70 6.13 -12.58
C GLU A 97 -9.20 5.83 -12.49
N LEU A 98 -8.65 5.21 -13.53
CA LEU A 98 -7.19 5.16 -13.72
C LEU A 98 -6.70 6.56 -14.09
N SER A 99 -5.67 7.04 -13.40
CA SER A 99 -5.04 8.30 -13.80
C SER A 99 -4.11 8.07 -14.99
N ALA A 100 -4.48 8.61 -16.15
CA ALA A 100 -3.64 8.57 -17.36
C ALA A 100 -2.28 9.31 -17.23
N ILE A 101 -1.99 9.96 -16.09
CA ILE A 101 -0.81 10.80 -15.87
C ILE A 101 -0.16 10.53 -14.49
N GLY A 102 -0.41 9.38 -13.85
CA GLY A 102 0.19 9.04 -12.54
C GLY A 102 -0.26 9.90 -11.35
N ILE A 103 -1.00 11.00 -11.60
CA ILE A 103 -1.58 11.86 -10.55
C ILE A 103 -3.05 11.48 -10.40
N ARG A 104 -3.38 10.65 -9.39
CA ARG A 104 -4.77 10.24 -9.08
C ARG A 104 -5.55 11.47 -8.56
N ARG A 105 -6.61 11.88 -9.29
CA ARG A 105 -7.38 13.13 -9.04
C ARG A 105 -8.06 13.19 -7.68
N LYS A 106 -8.38 12.04 -7.08
CA LYS A 106 -8.79 11.87 -5.69
C LYS A 106 -7.71 11.06 -4.98
N ALA A 107 -6.88 11.70 -4.16
CA ALA A 107 -5.77 10.99 -3.52
C ALA A 107 -6.26 9.87 -2.58
N GLY A 108 -7.50 9.99 -2.07
CA GLY A 108 -8.11 9.02 -1.20
C GLY A 108 -8.95 7.94 -1.88
N GLY A 109 -9.25 7.98 -3.18
CA GLY A 109 -10.06 6.91 -3.78
C GLY A 109 -11.59 7.00 -3.55
N VAL A 110 -12.30 5.87 -3.60
CA VAL A 110 -13.76 5.74 -3.43
C VAL A 110 -14.12 5.09 -2.09
N ASP A 111 -15.34 5.34 -1.62
CA ASP A 111 -15.90 4.71 -0.43
C ASP A 111 -16.10 3.20 -0.67
N LEU A 112 -15.55 2.37 0.20
CA LEU A 112 -15.63 0.90 0.18
C LEU A 112 -16.69 0.34 1.13
N GLY A 113 -17.32 1.18 1.97
CA GLY A 113 -18.09 0.74 3.13
C GLY A 113 -17.17 0.27 4.26
N ASP A 114 -17.61 -0.74 5.01
CA ASP A 114 -16.80 -1.35 6.07
C ASP A 114 -15.74 -2.28 5.46
N VAL A 115 -14.50 -2.13 5.93
CA VAL A 115 -13.37 -2.99 5.54
C VAL A 115 -12.84 -3.72 6.76
N SER A 116 -12.69 -5.05 6.66
CA SER A 116 -12.13 -5.89 7.72
C SER A 116 -11.20 -6.95 7.18
N ILE A 117 -10.33 -7.49 8.03
CA ILE A 117 -9.45 -8.62 7.73
C ILE A 117 -9.83 -9.78 8.64
N SER A 118 -10.14 -10.93 8.04
CA SER A 118 -10.40 -12.18 8.74
C SER A 118 -9.30 -13.22 8.46
N TYR A 119 -8.81 -13.87 9.51
CA TYR A 119 -7.74 -14.88 9.44
C TYR A 119 -7.74 -15.70 10.74
N ALA A 120 -7.48 -17.01 10.68
CA ALA A 120 -7.31 -17.87 11.86
C ALA A 120 -8.41 -17.72 12.96
N GLY A 121 -9.66 -17.43 12.56
CA GLY A 121 -10.77 -17.17 13.48
C GLY A 121 -10.82 -15.77 14.08
N ASN A 122 -9.85 -14.91 13.78
CA ASN A 122 -9.83 -13.49 14.12
C ASN A 122 -10.54 -12.65 13.05
N SER A 123 -10.98 -11.45 13.47
CA SER A 123 -11.49 -10.40 12.58
C SER A 123 -11.08 -9.04 13.11
N ILE A 124 -10.49 -8.21 12.25
CA ILE A 124 -9.97 -6.88 12.58
C ILE A 124 -10.57 -5.87 11.60
N ALA A 125 -11.25 -4.85 12.12
CA ALA A 125 -11.78 -3.77 11.30
C ALA A 125 -10.71 -2.73 10.99
N LEU A 126 -10.70 -2.24 9.76
CA LEU A 126 -9.83 -1.14 9.32
C LEU A 126 -10.55 0.17 9.61
N SER A 127 -9.80 1.17 10.04
CA SER A 127 -10.33 2.50 10.26
C SER A 127 -10.46 3.23 8.92
N GLU A 128 -11.67 3.65 8.58
CA GLU A 128 -11.94 4.58 7.48
C GLU A 128 -11.36 5.96 7.77
N LYS A 129 -10.71 6.56 6.77
CA LYS A 129 -10.13 7.89 6.82
C LYS A 129 -10.44 8.65 5.55
N ALA A 130 -11.33 9.64 5.69
CA ALA A 130 -11.60 10.62 4.65
C ALA A 130 -10.37 11.48 4.37
N THR A 131 -9.99 11.63 3.10
CA THR A 131 -8.85 12.46 2.70
C THR A 131 -9.30 13.83 2.20
N ARG A 132 -8.48 14.86 2.42
CA ARG A 132 -8.79 16.23 1.97
C ARG A 132 -8.69 16.46 0.48
N MET A 133 -7.92 15.61 -0.19
CA MET A 133 -7.85 15.59 -1.65
C MET A 133 -9.04 14.84 -2.25
N GLY A 134 -10.05 14.49 -1.43
CA GLY A 134 -11.20 13.68 -1.79
C GLY A 134 -10.91 12.19 -1.69
N GLY A 135 -11.89 11.42 -1.22
CA GLY A 135 -11.84 9.96 -1.14
C GLY A 135 -11.57 9.38 0.25
N PHE A 136 -11.41 8.06 0.31
CA PHE A 136 -11.37 7.25 1.53
C PHE A 136 -10.24 6.22 1.54
N ILE A 137 -9.37 6.29 2.54
CA ILE A 137 -8.36 5.25 2.81
C ILE A 137 -8.80 4.46 4.03
N TYR A 138 -8.69 3.15 3.95
CA TYR A 138 -8.95 2.26 5.08
C TYR A 138 -7.61 1.73 5.57
N SER A 139 -7.33 1.87 6.85
CA SER A 139 -6.05 1.45 7.41
C SER A 139 -6.18 0.90 8.81
N LEU A 140 -5.32 -0.06 9.15
CA LEU A 140 -5.16 -0.54 10.52
C LEU A 140 -4.51 0.53 11.42
N PHE A 141 -3.69 1.41 10.86
CA PHE A 141 -2.91 2.39 11.62
C PHE A 141 -3.48 3.81 11.52
N ASN A 142 -3.54 4.51 12.65
CA ASN A 142 -3.98 5.92 12.70
C ASN A 142 -2.86 6.91 12.34
N HIS A 143 -1.61 6.45 12.35
CA HIS A 143 -0.43 7.21 11.95
C HIS A 143 0.65 6.21 11.54
N PRO A 144 1.51 6.48 10.53
CA PRO A 144 2.62 5.60 10.14
C PRO A 144 3.65 5.26 11.23
N ARG A 145 3.44 5.72 12.47
CA ARG A 145 4.33 5.55 13.61
C ARG A 145 3.58 5.20 14.90
N ASN A 146 2.27 4.96 14.82
CA ASN A 146 1.46 4.61 15.97
C ASN A 146 0.89 3.22 15.70
N THR A 147 1.51 2.20 16.29
CA THR A 147 0.92 0.87 16.32
C THR A 147 -0.39 0.99 17.10
N THR A 148 -1.49 0.68 16.44
CA THR A 148 -2.74 0.44 17.17
C THR A 148 -2.54 -0.72 18.13
N ALA A 149 -3.33 -0.77 19.20
CA ALA A 149 -3.34 -1.94 20.09
C ALA A 149 -3.75 -3.25 19.40
N GLN A 150 -4.25 -3.18 18.15
CA GLN A 150 -4.56 -4.32 17.31
C GLN A 150 -3.46 -4.50 16.26
N GLU A 151 -2.80 -5.64 16.35
CA GLU A 151 -1.83 -6.15 15.37
C GLU A 151 -2.43 -7.37 14.67
N ILE A 152 -2.07 -7.55 13.41
CA ILE A 152 -2.35 -8.76 12.65
C ILE A 152 -1.21 -9.73 12.95
N GLU A 153 -1.51 -10.90 13.50
CA GLU A 153 -0.50 -11.95 13.69
C GLU A 153 -0.17 -12.59 12.34
N PHE A 154 1.12 -12.88 12.11
CA PHE A 154 1.54 -13.72 10.99
C PHE A 154 1.31 -15.19 11.35
N VAL A 155 0.42 -15.85 10.61
CA VAL A 155 0.11 -17.27 10.74
C VAL A 155 0.49 -17.95 9.42
N GLY A 156 1.55 -18.75 9.46
CA GLY A 156 2.09 -19.38 8.25
C GLY A 156 1.07 -20.33 7.59
N GLY A 157 0.91 -20.20 6.27
CA GLY A 157 -0.04 -21.00 5.48
C GLY A 157 -1.51 -20.60 5.65
N GLU A 158 -1.82 -19.61 6.48
CA GLU A 158 -3.18 -19.14 6.70
C GLU A 158 -3.69 -18.32 5.51
N THR A 159 -5.00 -18.37 5.27
CA THR A 159 -5.64 -17.50 4.28
C THR A 159 -6.21 -16.26 4.95
N TYR A 160 -5.66 -15.11 4.59
CA TYR A 160 -6.13 -13.79 5.01
C TYR A 160 -7.20 -13.32 4.03
N GLN A 161 -8.36 -12.97 4.56
CA GLN A 161 -9.49 -12.45 3.80
C GLN A 161 -9.71 -10.98 4.13
N MET A 162 -9.52 -10.10 3.15
CA MET A 162 -10.02 -8.74 3.23
C MET A 162 -11.46 -8.71 2.75
N ILE A 163 -12.37 -8.34 3.64
CA ILE A 163 -13.82 -8.34 3.43
C ILE A 163 -14.27 -6.88 3.36
N ILE A 164 -14.84 -6.52 2.21
CA ILE A 164 -15.34 -5.18 1.88
C ILE A 164 -16.86 -5.26 1.77
N SER A 165 -17.58 -4.54 2.63
CA SER A 165 -19.06 -4.58 2.67
C SER A 165 -19.70 -3.93 1.45
N GLY A 166 -18.97 -3.08 0.74
CA GLY A 166 -19.49 -2.25 -0.34
C GLY A 166 -20.17 -0.97 0.16
N SER A 167 -20.36 -0.05 -0.78
CA SER A 167 -21.02 1.25 -0.63
C SER A 167 -21.88 1.52 -1.87
N ASP A 168 -22.50 2.71 -1.96
CA ASP A 168 -23.18 3.16 -3.18
C ASP A 168 -22.24 3.27 -4.40
N ASN A 169 -20.92 3.39 -4.17
CA ASN A 169 -19.91 3.60 -5.21
C ASN A 169 -18.96 2.41 -5.41
N PHE A 170 -19.12 1.33 -4.63
CA PHE A 170 -18.27 0.15 -4.71
C PHE A 170 -19.06 -1.10 -4.33
N THR A 171 -19.13 -2.10 -5.21
CA THR A 171 -19.88 -3.32 -4.90
C THR A 171 -19.10 -4.20 -3.89
N PRO A 172 -19.78 -4.97 -3.02
CA PRO A 172 -19.11 -5.80 -2.02
C PRO A 172 -18.08 -6.74 -2.65
N LEU A 173 -16.92 -6.91 -1.98
CA LEU A 173 -15.81 -7.71 -2.47
C LEU A 173 -15.13 -8.45 -1.31
N THR A 174 -14.81 -9.73 -1.53
CA THR A 174 -13.92 -10.48 -0.64
C THR A 174 -12.67 -10.88 -1.40
N VAL A 175 -11.53 -10.52 -0.84
CA VAL A 175 -10.20 -10.80 -1.37
C VAL A 175 -9.51 -11.78 -0.46
N ALA A 176 -9.01 -12.90 -0.99
CA ALA A 176 -8.31 -13.93 -0.23
C ALA A 176 -6.87 -14.07 -0.73
N LEU A 177 -5.91 -14.06 0.20
CA LEU A 177 -4.50 -14.34 -0.04
C LEU A 177 -3.98 -15.34 1.00
N THR A 178 -3.27 -16.36 0.55
CA THR A 178 -2.64 -17.34 1.45
C THR A 178 -1.21 -16.90 1.75
N ALA A 179 -0.88 -16.81 3.03
CA ALA A 179 0.47 -16.50 3.47
C ALA A 179 1.43 -17.67 3.18
N PRO A 180 2.73 -17.39 2.98
CA PRO A 180 3.77 -18.41 3.03
C PRO A 180 3.72 -19.23 4.33
N SER A 181 4.30 -20.44 4.34
CA SER A 181 4.39 -21.25 5.57
C SER A 181 5.28 -20.63 6.66
N SER A 182 6.16 -19.71 6.28
CA SER A 182 7.02 -18.94 7.19
C SER A 182 7.28 -17.55 6.59
N ALA A 183 7.38 -16.53 7.45
CA ALA A 183 7.76 -15.19 7.02
C ALA A 183 9.22 -15.17 6.54
N ILE A 184 9.56 -14.22 5.66
CA ILE A 184 10.95 -13.91 5.31
C ILE A 184 11.74 -13.57 6.57
N SER A 185 12.98 -14.07 6.66
CA SER A 185 13.95 -13.70 7.68
C SER A 185 15.36 -13.54 7.09
N VAL A 186 16.07 -12.49 7.48
CA VAL A 186 17.47 -12.28 7.11
C VAL A 186 18.34 -13.13 8.05
N ASP A 187 18.99 -14.16 7.50
CA ASP A 187 19.83 -15.08 8.26
C ASP A 187 21.22 -14.49 8.52
N SER A 188 21.73 -13.70 7.56
CA SER A 188 23.00 -12.99 7.68
C SER A 188 23.07 -11.83 6.68
N PRO A 189 23.72 -10.71 7.02
CA PRO A 189 24.24 -10.37 8.35
C PRO A 189 23.13 -10.17 9.38
N ALA A 190 23.43 -10.39 10.66
CA ALA A 190 22.50 -10.17 11.75
C ALA A 190 22.42 -8.67 12.12
N ASN A 191 21.33 -8.28 12.77
CA ASN A 191 21.18 -6.91 13.27
C ASN A 191 22.32 -6.56 14.26
N GLY A 192 22.97 -5.43 14.05
CA GLY A 192 24.10 -4.95 14.85
C GLY A 192 25.48 -5.44 14.40
N ASP A 193 25.57 -6.33 13.40
CA ASP A 193 26.86 -6.79 12.87
C ASP A 193 27.69 -5.64 12.30
N THR A 194 29.01 -5.74 12.42
CA THR A 194 29.96 -4.81 11.78
C THR A 194 30.43 -5.37 10.45
N VAL A 195 30.41 -4.56 9.41
CA VAL A 195 30.86 -4.92 8.06
C VAL A 195 31.95 -3.96 7.57
N ASP A 196 32.97 -4.52 6.92
CA ASP A 196 34.07 -3.77 6.31
C ASP A 196 33.65 -3.32 4.91
N ALA A 197 33.59 -2.00 4.67
CA ALA A 197 33.21 -1.45 3.37
C ALA A 197 34.22 -1.79 2.24
N ALA A 198 35.40 -2.32 2.56
CA ALA A 198 36.37 -2.82 1.59
C ALA A 198 36.12 -4.27 1.15
N GLN A 199 35.11 -4.95 1.70
CA GLN A 199 34.77 -6.34 1.36
C GLN A 199 33.37 -6.46 0.77
N ASP A 200 33.15 -7.55 0.03
CA ASP A 200 31.83 -7.89 -0.47
C ASP A 200 30.89 -8.23 0.70
N LEU A 201 29.66 -7.70 0.64
CA LEU A 201 28.62 -8.01 1.61
C LEU A 201 27.73 -9.12 1.08
N VAL A 202 27.74 -10.28 1.75
CA VAL A 202 26.86 -11.41 1.42
C VAL A 202 25.64 -11.40 2.33
N ILE A 203 24.47 -11.31 1.70
CA ILE A 203 23.16 -11.31 2.36
C ILE A 203 22.51 -12.66 2.09
N ASN A 204 22.06 -13.35 3.14
CA ASN A 204 21.34 -14.61 3.07
C ASN A 204 20.01 -14.47 3.78
N TRP A 205 18.96 -15.07 3.22
CA TRP A 205 17.63 -15.08 3.82
C TRP A 205 16.92 -16.41 3.61
N SER A 206 15.98 -16.67 4.50
CA SER A 206 15.11 -17.84 4.48
C SER A 206 13.64 -17.46 4.65
N GLY A 207 12.75 -18.45 4.53
CA GLY A 207 11.30 -18.26 4.60
C GLY A 207 10.64 -17.89 3.28
N GLY A 208 9.37 -17.47 3.33
CA GLY A 208 8.59 -17.13 2.14
C GLY A 208 8.17 -18.35 1.29
N THR A 209 7.75 -18.07 0.06
CA THR A 209 7.41 -19.04 -1.01
C THR A 209 8.52 -19.10 -2.05
N THR A 210 8.61 -20.16 -2.84
CA THR A 210 9.57 -20.25 -3.96
C THR A 210 9.10 -19.54 -5.23
N ASP A 211 7.81 -19.19 -5.28
CA ASP A 211 7.14 -18.80 -6.52
C ASP A 211 6.95 -17.29 -6.66
N ASP A 212 7.13 -16.54 -5.57
CA ASP A 212 6.97 -15.09 -5.53
C ASP A 212 8.32 -14.36 -5.43
N PRO A 213 8.48 -13.22 -6.12
CA PRO A 213 9.74 -12.49 -6.15
C PRO A 213 10.10 -11.88 -4.79
N VAL A 214 11.40 -11.75 -4.56
CA VAL A 214 11.98 -11.08 -3.39
C VAL A 214 12.51 -9.72 -3.80
N LEU A 215 12.13 -8.69 -3.06
CA LEU A 215 12.71 -7.36 -3.10
C LEU A 215 13.81 -7.25 -2.07
N LEU A 216 14.98 -6.83 -2.52
CA LEU A 216 16.12 -6.49 -1.69
C LEU A 216 16.41 -5.00 -1.84
N LYS A 217 16.48 -4.30 -0.71
CA LYS A 217 16.82 -2.88 -0.63
C LYS A 217 17.95 -2.68 0.36
N ILE A 218 18.99 -2.00 -0.07
CA ILE A 218 20.13 -1.65 0.76
C ILE A 218 20.33 -0.14 0.71
N VAL A 219 20.36 0.50 1.87
CA VAL A 219 20.50 1.95 1.97
C VAL A 219 21.48 2.32 3.07
N ALA A 220 22.24 3.39 2.84
CA ALA A 220 22.97 4.05 3.93
C ALA A 220 21.95 4.52 4.98
N HIS A 221 22.16 4.17 6.25
CA HIS A 221 21.23 4.44 7.34
C HIS A 221 21.85 5.44 8.31
N ASP A 222 21.46 6.71 8.22
CA ASP A 222 21.88 7.67 9.23
C ASP A 222 21.13 7.38 10.54
N ARG A 223 21.85 7.03 11.60
CA ARG A 223 21.29 7.02 12.96
C ARG A 223 20.62 8.38 13.18
N PRO A 224 19.33 8.45 13.61
CA PRO A 224 18.61 9.70 13.80
C PRO A 224 19.21 10.56 14.93
N GLY A 225 20.32 11.22 14.63
CA GLY A 225 20.80 12.44 15.25
C GLY A 225 20.34 13.65 14.44
N GLY A 226 19.10 13.61 13.92
CA GLY A 226 18.40 14.73 13.28
C GLY A 226 18.82 15.02 11.83
N PRO A 227 17.86 15.35 10.93
CA PRO A 227 18.21 15.95 9.66
C PRO A 227 18.82 17.33 9.94
N LYS A 228 20.08 17.54 9.54
CA LYS A 228 20.49 18.89 9.13
C LYS A 228 19.66 19.21 7.90
N GLY A 229 18.54 19.89 8.14
CA GLY A 229 17.55 20.18 7.13
C GLY A 229 18.16 20.77 5.87
N ARG A 230 17.75 20.23 4.73
CA ARG A 230 17.66 20.99 3.49
C ARG A 230 16.21 21.06 3.08
N HIS A 231 15.62 22.19 3.48
CA HIS A 231 14.44 22.84 2.92
C HIS A 231 13.11 22.08 2.97
N GLY A 232 12.18 22.68 3.72
CA GLY A 232 10.78 22.28 3.75
C GLY A 232 10.19 22.21 2.35
N HIS A 233 9.70 21.02 2.00
CA HIS A 233 8.83 20.85 0.86
C HIS A 233 7.51 21.53 1.17
N LYS A 234 7.04 22.35 0.24
CA LYS A 234 5.72 22.98 0.35
C LYS A 234 4.66 21.93 0.01
N PRO A 235 3.45 22.02 0.58
CA PRO A 235 2.34 21.19 0.14
C PRO A 235 2.10 21.43 -1.36
N GLY A 236 2.29 20.38 -2.18
CA GLY A 236 2.18 20.45 -3.64
C GLY A 236 3.50 20.25 -4.40
N ASP A 237 4.63 20.07 -3.72
CA ASP A 237 5.82 19.53 -4.35
C ASP A 237 5.57 18.07 -4.74
N ARG A 238 5.95 17.73 -5.98
CA ARG A 238 5.69 16.45 -6.66
C ARG A 238 6.05 15.26 -5.76
N PRO A 239 5.37 14.09 -5.88
CA PRO A 239 5.89 12.86 -5.29
C PRO A 239 7.35 12.72 -5.71
N MET A 240 8.23 12.47 -4.74
CA MET A 240 9.67 12.46 -4.98
C MET A 240 9.97 11.45 -6.11
N PRO A 241 10.85 11.77 -7.07
CA PRO A 241 11.41 10.76 -7.95
C PRO A 241 12.30 9.84 -7.09
N HIS A 242 11.99 8.54 -7.02
CA HIS A 242 12.64 7.57 -6.13
C HIS A 242 13.87 6.86 -6.74
N GLU A 243 14.57 7.51 -7.66
CA GLU A 243 16.04 7.37 -7.60
C GLU A 243 16.47 8.06 -6.30
N MET A 244 16.33 7.40 -5.14
CA MET A 244 17.06 7.81 -3.95
C MET A 244 18.52 7.63 -4.33
N PRO A 245 19.30 8.70 -4.57
CA PRO A 245 20.72 8.54 -4.82
C PRO A 245 21.30 7.89 -3.56
N GLY A 246 21.95 6.73 -3.70
CA GLY A 246 22.46 5.97 -2.54
C GLY A 246 21.53 4.87 -2.01
N ALA A 247 20.85 4.14 -2.91
CA ALA A 247 20.16 2.89 -2.58
C ALA A 247 20.43 1.81 -3.64
N VAL A 248 20.68 0.57 -3.21
CA VAL A 248 20.66 -0.61 -4.10
C VAL A 248 19.29 -1.24 -4.00
N PHE A 249 18.60 -1.39 -5.14
CA PHE A 249 17.31 -2.05 -5.25
C PHE A 249 17.40 -3.20 -6.25
N VAL A 250 17.00 -4.40 -5.82
CA VAL A 250 17.06 -5.60 -6.64
C VAL A 250 15.79 -6.41 -6.46
N THR A 251 15.23 -6.87 -7.58
CA THR A 251 14.18 -7.89 -7.58
C THR A 251 14.80 -9.22 -7.98
N LEU A 252 14.57 -10.24 -7.17
CA LEU A 252 15.14 -11.58 -7.33
C LEU A 252 14.02 -12.60 -7.48
N ASP A 253 14.12 -13.45 -8.49
CA ASP A 253 13.12 -14.49 -8.76
C ASP A 253 13.28 -15.73 -7.87
N ASN A 254 14.37 -15.82 -7.10
CA ASN A 254 14.69 -17.00 -6.29
C ASN A 254 14.49 -16.72 -4.79
N ASN A 255 13.82 -17.65 -4.10
CA ASN A 255 13.63 -17.63 -2.65
C ASN A 255 13.54 -19.07 -2.10
N PRO A 256 14.21 -19.43 -0.97
CA PRO A 256 15.21 -18.66 -0.23
C PRO A 256 16.44 -18.33 -1.08
N GLY A 257 17.26 -17.37 -0.65
CA GLY A 257 18.31 -16.87 -1.53
C GLY A 257 19.51 -16.22 -0.85
N THR A 258 20.44 -15.85 -1.73
CA THR A 258 21.67 -15.14 -1.40
C THR A 258 21.87 -14.02 -2.40
N TYR A 259 22.39 -12.89 -1.93
CA TYR A 259 22.75 -11.75 -2.77
C TYR A 259 24.09 -11.18 -2.29
N THR A 260 24.97 -10.86 -3.23
CA THR A 260 26.28 -10.27 -2.94
C THR A 260 26.31 -8.85 -3.46
N VAL A 261 26.52 -7.90 -2.55
CA VAL A 261 26.88 -6.52 -2.88
C VAL A 261 28.39 -6.47 -2.99
N THR A 262 28.90 -6.03 -4.12
CA THR A 262 30.35 -5.91 -4.27
C THR A 262 30.89 -4.78 -3.39
N ALA A 263 32.15 -4.87 -2.97
CA ALA A 263 32.81 -3.80 -2.24
C ALA A 263 32.73 -2.44 -2.97
N ALA A 264 32.79 -2.46 -4.31
CA ALA A 264 32.67 -1.24 -5.12
C ALA A 264 31.27 -0.63 -5.04
N GLU A 265 30.21 -1.43 -5.15
CA GLU A 265 28.82 -0.97 -4.98
C GLU A 265 28.56 -0.48 -3.56
N LEU A 266 29.11 -1.18 -2.55
CA LEU A 266 28.98 -0.78 -1.16
C LEU A 266 29.69 0.57 -0.90
N GLN A 267 30.88 0.78 -1.46
CA GLN A 267 31.60 2.06 -1.36
C GLN A 267 30.89 3.19 -2.11
N ASP A 268 30.32 2.92 -3.28
CA ASP A 268 29.53 3.90 -4.03
C ASP A 268 28.24 4.28 -3.28
N LEU A 269 27.58 3.27 -2.68
CA LEU A 269 26.41 3.43 -1.84
C LEU A 269 26.70 4.29 -0.59
N LEU A 270 27.86 4.08 0.03
CA LEU A 270 28.30 4.81 1.21
C LEU A 270 28.84 6.20 0.85
N GLY A 271 29.46 6.37 -0.32
CA GLY A 271 29.85 7.65 -0.94
C GLY A 271 30.28 8.77 0.02
N ASP A 272 29.79 9.99 -0.23
CA ASP A 272 29.94 11.16 0.66
C ASP A 272 29.03 11.10 1.90
N ALA A 273 28.24 10.03 2.06
CA ALA A 273 27.38 9.90 3.23
C ALA A 273 28.26 9.63 4.45
N ALA A 274 28.18 10.50 5.46
CA ALA A 274 28.83 10.31 6.75
C ALA A 274 28.14 9.20 7.59
N SER A 275 27.52 8.24 6.91
CA SER A 275 26.69 7.21 7.52
C SER A 275 27.57 6.12 8.11
N GLN A 276 27.36 5.83 9.39
CA GLN A 276 28.05 4.74 10.08
C GLN A 276 27.24 3.44 10.03
N HIS A 277 26.07 3.44 9.38
CA HIS A 277 25.20 2.29 9.33
C HIS A 277 24.67 2.02 7.94
N LEU A 278 24.29 0.77 7.74
CA LEU A 278 23.67 0.26 6.52
C LEU A 278 22.41 -0.48 6.93
N ALA A 279 21.30 -0.23 6.26
CA ALA A 279 20.11 -1.04 6.44
C ALA A 279 19.95 -1.98 5.24
N VAL A 280 19.89 -3.27 5.51
CA VAL A 280 19.54 -4.33 4.55
C VAL A 280 18.11 -4.73 4.81
N HIS A 281 17.26 -4.61 3.80
CA HIS A 281 15.87 -5.04 3.84
C HIS A 281 15.65 -6.13 2.81
N VAL A 282 15.00 -7.22 3.24
CA VAL A 282 14.57 -8.31 2.36
C VAL A 282 13.07 -8.48 2.55
N SER A 283 12.31 -8.47 1.47
CA SER A 283 10.85 -8.65 1.51
C SER A 283 10.36 -9.50 0.37
N GLN A 284 9.36 -10.34 0.63
CA GLN A 284 8.62 -11.04 -0.40
C GLN A 284 7.18 -10.51 -0.45
N VAL A 285 6.64 -10.41 -1.67
CA VAL A 285 5.24 -10.02 -1.88
C VAL A 285 4.51 -11.12 -2.64
N VAL A 286 3.61 -11.81 -1.94
CA VAL A 286 2.60 -12.67 -2.58
C VAL A 286 1.53 -11.75 -3.14
N LYS A 287 1.30 -11.81 -4.46
CA LYS A 287 0.34 -10.91 -5.12
C LYS A 287 -0.73 -11.67 -5.90
N SER A 288 -1.90 -11.06 -5.97
CA SER A 288 -2.99 -11.49 -6.85
C SER A 288 -3.61 -10.29 -7.55
N THR A 289 -3.87 -10.44 -8.85
CA THR A 289 -4.68 -9.48 -9.61
C THR A 289 -6.13 -9.96 -9.61
N ILE A 290 -7.03 -9.12 -9.13
CA ILE A 290 -8.44 -9.42 -8.95
C ILE A 290 -9.23 -8.57 -9.92
N THR A 291 -10.04 -9.19 -10.76
CA THR A 291 -10.98 -8.44 -11.60
C THR A 291 -12.29 -8.30 -10.86
N HIS A 292 -12.70 -7.06 -10.59
CA HIS A 292 -13.95 -6.72 -9.90
C HIS A 292 -14.67 -5.63 -10.68
N ASP A 293 -15.94 -5.84 -11.02
CA ASP A 293 -16.72 -4.96 -11.89
C ASP A 293 -16.03 -4.58 -13.22
N GLY A 294 -15.23 -5.51 -13.77
CA GLY A 294 -14.47 -5.31 -15.00
C GLY A 294 -13.16 -4.53 -14.83
N ASN A 295 -12.84 -4.10 -13.61
CA ASN A 295 -11.64 -3.35 -13.28
C ASN A 295 -10.62 -4.24 -12.54
N PRO A 296 -9.31 -4.12 -12.83
CA PRO A 296 -8.27 -4.83 -12.09
C PRO A 296 -7.91 -4.13 -10.76
N TYR A 297 -7.83 -4.91 -9.70
CA TYR A 297 -7.35 -4.54 -8.37
C TYR A 297 -6.16 -5.42 -8.01
N ILE A 298 -5.26 -4.92 -7.19
CA ILE A 298 -4.13 -5.71 -6.70
C ILE A 298 -4.31 -5.99 -5.22
N ALA A 299 -4.16 -7.27 -4.87
CA ALA A 299 -4.04 -7.70 -3.49
C ALA A 299 -2.60 -8.16 -3.24
N ALA A 300 -2.01 -7.69 -2.14
CA ALA A 300 -0.64 -7.98 -1.76
C ALA A 300 -0.58 -8.45 -0.30
N LEU A 301 0.14 -9.55 -0.07
CA LEU A 301 0.54 -10.03 1.24
C LEU A 301 2.06 -9.96 1.30
N ARG A 302 2.58 -9.17 2.23
CA ARG A 302 4.00 -8.80 2.28
C ARG A 302 4.63 -9.33 3.56
N THR A 303 5.72 -10.06 3.43
CA THR A 303 6.56 -10.40 4.58
C THR A 303 7.94 -9.81 4.35
N GLY A 304 8.61 -9.38 5.41
CA GLY A 304 9.94 -8.85 5.30
C GLY A 304 10.72 -9.05 6.59
N ASP A 305 12.00 -8.75 6.47
CA ASP A 305 12.91 -8.64 7.60
C ASP A 305 14.01 -7.64 7.26
N ARG A 306 14.72 -7.18 8.29
CA ARG A 306 15.78 -6.18 8.14
C ARG A 306 16.95 -6.46 9.08
N ALA A 307 18.14 -6.10 8.62
CA ALA A 307 19.34 -6.02 9.43
C ALA A 307 19.93 -4.61 9.34
N ILE A 308 20.18 -3.97 10.49
CA ILE A 308 20.91 -2.70 10.57
C ILE A 308 22.34 -3.00 10.98
N LEU A 309 23.29 -2.63 10.13
CA LEU A 309 24.71 -2.96 10.26
C LEU A 309 25.50 -1.73 10.67
N THR A 310 26.68 -1.94 11.25
CA THR A 310 27.67 -0.88 11.47
C THR A 310 28.76 -0.98 10.42
N ILE A 311 29.14 0.13 9.81
CA ILE A 311 30.22 0.18 8.82
C ILE A 311 31.56 0.47 9.52
N GLN A 312 32.62 -0.24 9.12
CA GLN A 312 34.01 0.02 9.49
C GLN A 312 34.87 0.36 8.27
#